data_AF-Q7NBD4-F1
#
_entry.id   AF-Q7NBD4-F1
#
_cell.length_a   1.000
_cell.length_b   1.000
_cell.length_c   1.000
_cell.angle_alpha   90.00
_cell.angle_beta   90.00
_cell.angle_gamma   90.00
#
_symmetry.space_group_name_H-M   'P 1'
#
loop_
_entity.id
_entity.type
_entity.pdbx_description
1 polymer ?
#
loop_
_entity_poly.entity_id
_entity_poly.type
_entity_poly.pdbx_seq_one_letter_code
_entity_poly.pdbx_strand_id
1 'polypeptide(L)'
;MKRKNILKFVSLLGIGSFVMLAAASCTSATTPTPNPEPKPDPMPNPPSGGMNGGDTNPGNDGGMENSAQQLSTAKTALTNLLSSKNTNVQMYSDYAKIKNDLTAAYTTAKSTSDNTSATLEQVKSATSTLQAAIDKAASDKKTFDDQNSDLVTAYEELKVTLQSQSTVLEKLSDPQYESIKKHITSLYDAGTLITTKTLDPSNGDKPKAEEVTSANNGIKNAINETTLTNWKNNADKFYKNFDKNKLSKDKLKSVDASNNQSQPTNYSFVAFSSDLTTTSGSQTDFPNWNFAQRKVWTSEGQNGGSTILVETPISKTDVSWIYNLKGTGTKYTLDFNYYGPSTAYLYFPYKLVKTTDAAKVALQYKLNNGAQKLIQFAPSSTTTDMPSTREPTNPRSSSLELVNDQNTQTSNQTDLNSSANKTPTVADINIAKVTLTDLNFGQNTIELSLPEGDKVSPMIGNIYITSNDQNNDKVYDDIFGNTQKTIDNKKSVTVDLLTGYSLVSGWSTYVGQFKKVSTTGQSPFEETNPNYLIGFIGGSNQRLANNVSTPVRNPSTRAATRTFTLYVNAPKAGDYHISGSYLFSSNQNAQRGLKLSINNDNSVLLTVKKQANWNTLGHFEHLRIMKAKVMIVRSKQTAKKC
;
A
#
# COMPACT_ATOMS: atom_id res chain seq x y z
N MET A 1 31.06 -28.17 -12.23
CA MET A 1 30.47 -27.97 -10.88
C MET A 1 29.17 -28.76 -10.78
N LYS A 2 29.03 -29.54 -9.69
CA LYS A 2 28.02 -30.59 -9.49
C LYS A 2 26.60 -30.02 -9.38
N ARG A 3 25.63 -30.60 -10.11
CA ARG A 3 24.18 -30.32 -9.95
C ARG A 3 23.73 -30.87 -8.59
N LYS A 4 23.25 -30.00 -7.70
CA LYS A 4 22.58 -30.41 -6.45
C LYS A 4 21.11 -30.65 -6.75
N ASN A 5 20.69 -31.91 -6.77
CA ASN A 5 19.29 -32.29 -6.65
C ASN A 5 18.87 -32.06 -5.19
N ILE A 6 18.05 -31.03 -4.95
CA ILE A 6 17.36 -30.85 -3.68
C ILE A 6 16.10 -31.70 -3.71
N LEU A 7 16.14 -32.81 -2.97
CA LEU A 7 14.99 -33.63 -2.64
C LEU A 7 14.17 -32.84 -1.60
N LYS A 8 13.00 -32.31 -2.00
CA LYS A 8 12.06 -31.70 -1.06
C LYS A 8 11.15 -32.80 -0.52
N PHE A 9 11.29 -33.14 0.76
CA PHE A 9 10.28 -33.91 1.48
C PHE A 9 9.06 -33.02 1.71
N VAL A 10 8.00 -33.24 0.94
CA VAL A 10 6.67 -32.72 1.26
C VAL A 10 6.07 -33.71 2.26
N SER A 11 6.02 -33.33 3.53
CA SER A 11 5.26 -34.05 4.55
C SER A 11 3.77 -33.91 4.24
N LEU A 12 3.23 -34.93 3.56
CA LEU A 12 1.80 -35.11 3.37
C LEU A 12 1.21 -35.69 4.68
N LEU A 13 0.95 -34.83 5.66
CA LEU A 13 0.05 -35.19 6.76
C LEU A 13 -1.34 -35.28 6.17
N GLY A 14 -1.77 -36.52 5.96
CA GLY A 14 -3.02 -36.86 5.30
C GLY A 14 -4.24 -36.31 6.02
N ILE A 15 -4.96 -35.43 5.32
CA ILE A 15 -6.38 -35.22 5.57
C ILE A 15 -7.09 -36.17 4.62
N GLY A 16 -7.40 -37.37 5.13
CA GLY A 16 -8.25 -38.32 4.43
C GLY A 16 -9.69 -37.80 4.43
N SER A 17 -10.04 -36.97 3.45
CA SER A 17 -11.43 -36.64 3.14
C SER A 17 -12.05 -37.80 2.37
N PHE A 18 -12.81 -38.64 3.07
CA PHE A 18 -13.80 -39.50 2.40
C PHE A 18 -14.96 -38.60 1.96
N VAL A 19 -15.03 -38.31 0.66
CA VAL A 19 -16.23 -37.79 0.03
C VAL A 19 -17.24 -38.95 -0.03
N MET A 20 -18.22 -38.95 0.88
CA MET A 20 -19.44 -39.72 0.63
C MET A 20 -20.29 -38.94 -0.35
N LEU A 21 -20.39 -39.49 -1.56
CA LEU A 21 -21.32 -39.07 -2.59
C LEU A 21 -22.75 -39.39 -2.11
N ALA A 22 -23.46 -38.40 -1.58
CA ALA A 22 -24.88 -38.51 -1.32
C ALA A 22 -25.62 -38.45 -2.67
N ALA A 23 -26.26 -39.56 -3.05
CA ALA A 23 -27.17 -39.60 -4.18
C ALA A 23 -28.40 -38.74 -3.86
N ALA A 24 -28.52 -37.60 -4.53
CA ALA A 24 -29.75 -36.81 -4.55
C ALA A 24 -30.84 -37.62 -5.29
N SER A 25 -31.89 -38.01 -4.59
CA SER A 25 -33.13 -38.47 -5.21
C SER A 25 -34.03 -37.26 -5.45
N CYS A 26 -34.28 -36.97 -6.72
CA CYS A 26 -35.19 -35.92 -7.17
C CYS A 26 -36.63 -36.22 -6.75
N THR A 27 -37.25 -35.33 -5.98
CA THR A 27 -38.71 -35.28 -5.83
C THR A 27 -39.29 -34.33 -6.87
N SER A 28 -40.00 -34.88 -7.86
CA SER A 28 -40.95 -34.11 -8.68
C SER A 28 -42.32 -34.18 -8.05
N ALA A 29 -42.94 -33.01 -7.88
CA ALA A 29 -44.28 -32.82 -7.34
C ALA A 29 -45.38 -33.26 -8.31
N THR A 30 -46.44 -33.89 -7.78
CA THR A 30 -47.81 -33.78 -8.32
C THR A 30 -48.83 -33.68 -7.19
N THR A 31 -49.80 -32.79 -7.42
CA THR A 31 -50.87 -32.23 -6.56
C THR A 31 -52.03 -33.25 -6.34
N PRO A 32 -52.90 -33.09 -5.30
CA PRO A 32 -53.83 -34.14 -4.85
C PRO A 32 -55.27 -33.98 -5.37
N THR A 33 -56.06 -35.06 -5.35
CA THR A 33 -57.55 -35.07 -5.31
C THR A 33 -58.07 -36.49 -4.93
N PRO A 34 -59.33 -36.68 -4.48
CA PRO A 34 -59.63 -37.30 -3.19
C PRO A 34 -60.36 -38.68 -3.24
N ASN A 35 -60.41 -39.31 -2.07
CA ASN A 35 -61.06 -40.57 -1.60
C ASN A 35 -62.34 -41.06 -2.33
N PRO A 36 -62.64 -42.38 -2.34
CA PRO A 36 -63.53 -42.94 -1.30
C PRO A 36 -63.21 -44.38 -0.79
N GLU A 37 -63.74 -44.66 0.41
CA GLU A 37 -63.68 -45.89 1.24
C GLU A 37 -64.06 -47.22 0.54
N PRO A 38 -63.63 -48.37 1.11
CA PRO A 38 -64.43 -49.59 1.03
C PRO A 38 -64.76 -50.25 2.39
N LYS A 39 -66.00 -50.76 2.44
CA LYS A 39 -66.71 -51.56 3.47
C LYS A 39 -66.22 -53.05 3.51
N PRO A 40 -66.67 -53.89 4.48
CA PRO A 40 -65.98 -55.12 4.95
C PRO A 40 -66.41 -56.48 4.33
N ASP A 41 -65.55 -57.48 4.60
CA ASP A 41 -65.72 -58.96 4.72
C ASP A 41 -66.02 -59.80 3.46
N PRO A 42 -65.48 -61.07 3.34
CA PRO A 42 -65.74 -62.18 4.29
C PRO A 42 -64.62 -63.24 4.54
N MET A 43 -64.71 -63.95 5.68
CA MET A 43 -64.05 -65.26 5.97
C MET A 43 -64.80 -66.43 5.29
N PRO A 44 -64.17 -67.62 5.01
CA PRO A 44 -64.15 -68.74 5.99
C PRO A 44 -62.91 -69.69 5.93
N ASN A 45 -62.73 -70.46 7.02
CA ASN A 45 -61.73 -71.52 7.35
C ASN A 45 -62.16 -72.93 6.79
N PRO A 46 -61.56 -74.12 7.09
CA PRO A 46 -60.19 -74.64 7.41
C PRO A 46 -59.80 -75.90 6.53
N PRO A 47 -58.77 -76.73 6.85
CA PRO A 47 -59.06 -77.95 7.65
C PRO A 47 -57.98 -78.44 8.65
N SER A 48 -58.47 -78.85 9.83
CA SER A 48 -58.20 -80.09 10.60
C SER A 48 -56.87 -80.86 10.49
N GLY A 49 -56.24 -81.09 11.65
CA GLY A 49 -55.95 -82.46 12.12
C GLY A 49 -54.57 -82.72 12.76
N GLY A 50 -54.55 -83.12 14.04
CA GLY A 50 -53.47 -83.93 14.60
C GLY A 50 -53.03 -83.59 16.04
N MET A 51 -53.68 -84.19 17.04
CA MET A 51 -53.11 -84.36 18.38
C MET A 51 -52.00 -85.41 18.36
N ASN A 52 -50.87 -85.14 19.02
CA ASN A 52 -50.21 -86.14 19.86
C ASN A 52 -49.33 -85.47 20.91
N GLY A 53 -49.58 -85.82 22.18
CA GLY A 53 -48.67 -85.55 23.28
C GLY A 53 -47.41 -86.39 23.13
N GLY A 54 -46.29 -85.80 23.52
CA GLY A 54 -44.98 -86.43 23.50
C GLY A 54 -44.09 -85.74 24.53
N ASP A 55 -44.35 -86.07 25.79
CA ASP A 55 -43.45 -85.78 26.89
C ASP A 55 -42.16 -86.60 26.66
N THR A 56 -41.15 -85.98 26.05
CA THR A 56 -39.76 -86.44 26.10
C THR A 56 -38.84 -85.24 26.14
N ASN A 57 -38.61 -84.78 27.38
CA ASN A 57 -37.31 -84.27 27.80
C ASN A 57 -36.17 -85.11 27.15
N PRO A 58 -35.28 -84.53 26.33
CA PRO A 58 -33.95 -85.09 26.18
C PRO A 58 -33.11 -84.54 27.33
N GLY A 59 -32.80 -85.46 28.25
CA GLY A 59 -31.93 -85.26 29.37
C GLY A 59 -30.71 -84.41 29.03
N ASN A 60 -30.60 -83.33 29.79
CA ASN A 60 -29.37 -82.86 30.39
C ASN A 60 -28.33 -83.98 30.61
N ASP A 61 -27.34 -84.08 29.73
CA ASP A 61 -26.04 -84.74 30.00
C ASP A 61 -24.86 -84.01 29.31
N GLY A 62 -25.02 -82.71 28.95
CA GLY A 62 -24.02 -81.91 28.23
C GLY A 62 -23.68 -80.56 28.88
N GLY A 63 -23.88 -80.43 30.19
CA GLY A 63 -23.94 -79.15 30.94
C GLY A 63 -22.71 -78.22 30.88
N MET A 64 -21.62 -78.59 30.19
CA MET A 64 -20.43 -77.75 30.03
C MET A 64 -20.20 -77.28 28.58
N GLU A 65 -20.52 -78.10 27.57
CA GLU A 65 -20.31 -77.76 26.15
C GLU A 65 -21.26 -76.66 25.66
N ASN A 66 -22.54 -76.70 26.06
CA ASN A 66 -23.52 -75.68 25.67
C ASN A 66 -23.19 -74.29 26.26
N SER A 67 -22.81 -74.23 27.54
CA SER A 67 -22.44 -72.98 28.21
C SER A 67 -21.14 -72.38 27.65
N ALA A 68 -20.15 -73.21 27.34
CA ALA A 68 -18.89 -72.77 26.71
C ALA A 68 -19.14 -72.22 25.30
N GLN A 69 -19.99 -72.89 24.51
CA GLN A 69 -20.35 -72.47 23.16
C GLN A 69 -21.19 -71.18 23.15
N GLN A 70 -22.09 -71.02 24.12
CA GLN A 70 -22.83 -69.76 24.33
C GLN A 70 -21.90 -68.60 24.73
N LEU A 71 -20.93 -68.83 25.62
CA LEU A 71 -19.95 -67.82 26.01
C LEU A 71 -19.05 -67.43 24.84
N SER A 72 -18.57 -68.41 24.05
CA SER A 72 -17.81 -68.15 22.84
C SER A 72 -18.59 -67.31 21.84
N THR A 73 -19.86 -67.66 21.61
CA THR A 73 -20.75 -66.90 20.71
C THR A 73 -20.96 -65.47 21.19
N ALA A 74 -21.19 -65.28 22.50
CA ALA A 74 -21.35 -63.96 23.10
C ALA A 74 -20.06 -63.11 22.98
N LYS A 75 -18.88 -63.72 23.17
CA LYS A 75 -17.58 -63.04 22.99
C LYS A 75 -17.33 -62.65 21.54
N THR A 76 -17.70 -63.50 20.57
CA THR A 76 -17.62 -63.17 19.14
C THR A 76 -18.54 -61.99 18.80
N ALA A 77 -19.77 -61.96 19.31
CA ALA A 77 -20.68 -60.84 19.08
C ALA A 77 -20.13 -59.52 19.64
N LEU A 78 -19.59 -59.53 20.86
CA LEU A 78 -18.95 -58.35 21.46
C LEU A 78 -17.73 -57.89 20.63
N THR A 79 -16.89 -58.83 20.21
CA THR A 79 -15.69 -58.54 19.40
C THR A 79 -16.06 -57.91 18.06
N ASN A 80 -17.09 -58.44 17.38
CA ASN A 80 -17.59 -57.88 16.14
C ASN A 80 -18.08 -56.44 16.33
N LEU A 81 -18.80 -56.16 17.42
CA LEU A 81 -19.26 -54.81 17.73
C LEU A 81 -18.07 -53.86 18.02
N LEU A 82 -17.08 -54.32 18.79
CA LEU A 82 -15.86 -53.56 19.07
C LEU A 82 -15.07 -53.23 17.79
N SER A 83 -15.09 -54.09 16.76
CA SER A 83 -14.41 -53.84 15.49
C SER A 83 -14.95 -52.61 14.75
N SER A 84 -16.20 -52.21 15.02
CA SER A 84 -16.84 -51.03 14.41
C SER A 84 -16.43 -49.69 15.05
N LYS A 85 -15.64 -49.71 16.13
CA LYS A 85 -15.28 -48.53 16.94
C LYS A 85 -14.81 -47.35 16.11
N ASN A 86 -13.83 -47.54 15.23
CA ASN A 86 -13.23 -46.44 14.47
C ASN A 86 -14.27 -45.78 13.56
N THR A 87 -15.05 -46.56 12.82
CA THR A 87 -16.11 -46.07 11.95
C THR A 87 -17.15 -45.28 12.75
N ASN A 88 -17.66 -45.86 13.84
CA ASN A 88 -18.72 -45.25 14.63
C ASN A 88 -18.27 -43.98 15.36
N VAL A 89 -17.08 -43.98 15.97
CA VAL A 89 -16.54 -42.81 16.69
C VAL A 89 -16.17 -41.67 15.73
N GLN A 90 -15.68 -41.98 14.53
CA GLN A 90 -15.30 -40.97 13.52
C GLN A 90 -16.50 -40.14 13.05
N MET A 91 -17.71 -40.74 12.98
CA MET A 91 -18.94 -40.04 12.58
C MET A 91 -19.28 -38.85 13.49
N TYR A 92 -18.82 -38.88 14.74
CA TYR A 92 -19.08 -37.84 15.74
C TYR A 92 -17.86 -36.91 15.94
N SER A 93 -16.97 -36.80 14.94
CA SER A 93 -15.77 -35.95 15.03
C SER A 93 -16.09 -34.48 15.36
N ASP A 94 -17.22 -33.96 14.88
CA ASP A 94 -17.73 -32.62 15.18
C ASP A 94 -18.66 -32.57 16.42
N TYR A 95 -18.82 -33.65 17.18
CA TYR A 95 -19.69 -33.71 18.36
C TYR A 95 -18.92 -34.29 19.53
N ALA A 96 -18.00 -33.51 20.10
CA ALA A 96 -17.02 -33.99 21.07
C ALA A 96 -17.64 -34.71 22.27
N LYS A 97 -18.78 -34.22 22.77
CA LYS A 97 -19.52 -34.86 23.88
C LYS A 97 -20.01 -36.27 23.50
N ILE A 98 -20.78 -36.38 22.42
CA ILE A 98 -21.27 -37.67 21.89
C ILE A 98 -20.11 -38.62 21.61
N LYS A 99 -19.03 -38.11 20.99
CA LYS A 99 -17.82 -38.88 20.68
C LYS A 99 -17.15 -39.44 21.94
N ASN A 100 -17.04 -38.62 23.00
CA ASN A 100 -16.42 -39.03 24.25
C ASN A 100 -17.24 -40.10 24.96
N ASP A 101 -18.56 -39.90 25.06
CA ASP A 101 -19.48 -40.86 25.68
C ASP A 101 -19.43 -42.21 24.95
N LEU A 102 -19.47 -42.19 23.61
CA LEU A 102 -19.36 -43.40 22.80
C LEU A 102 -17.98 -44.06 22.96
N THR A 103 -16.90 -43.28 22.99
CA THR A 103 -15.54 -43.80 23.21
C THR A 103 -15.38 -44.46 24.58
N ALA A 104 -16.01 -43.89 25.62
CA ALA A 104 -16.04 -44.48 26.95
C ALA A 104 -16.80 -45.82 26.95
N ALA A 105 -17.96 -45.89 26.29
CA ALA A 105 -18.72 -47.14 26.15
C ALA A 105 -17.90 -48.24 25.45
N TYR A 106 -17.23 -47.93 24.34
CA TYR A 106 -16.31 -48.85 23.67
C TYR A 106 -15.16 -49.31 24.59
N THR A 107 -14.64 -48.41 25.43
CA THR A 107 -13.54 -48.73 26.35
C THR A 107 -14.01 -49.69 27.45
N THR A 108 -15.18 -49.43 28.05
CA THR A 108 -15.81 -50.33 29.03
C THR A 108 -16.11 -51.70 28.44
N ALA A 109 -16.69 -51.75 27.24
CA ALA A 109 -16.98 -52.99 26.54
C ALA A 109 -15.70 -53.79 26.21
N LYS A 110 -14.63 -53.09 25.83
CA LYS A 110 -13.33 -53.71 25.58
C LYS A 110 -12.73 -54.31 26.86
N SER A 111 -12.82 -53.64 28.00
CA SER A 111 -12.38 -54.19 29.28
C SER A 111 -13.08 -55.50 29.63
N THR A 112 -14.38 -55.62 29.34
CA THR A 112 -15.11 -56.90 29.51
C THR A 112 -14.65 -57.96 28.52
N SER A 113 -14.41 -57.58 27.26
CA SER A 113 -13.91 -58.49 26.23
C SER A 113 -12.52 -59.06 26.55
N ASP A 114 -11.64 -58.21 27.10
CA ASP A 114 -10.27 -58.57 27.45
C ASP A 114 -10.20 -59.38 28.76
N ASN A 115 -11.24 -59.35 29.59
CA ASN A 115 -11.31 -60.12 30.83
C ASN A 115 -11.55 -61.61 30.53
N THR A 116 -10.50 -62.41 30.72
CA THR A 116 -10.55 -63.87 30.52
C THR A 116 -11.56 -64.57 31.42
N SER A 117 -11.89 -63.98 32.58
CA SER A 117 -12.82 -64.51 33.58
C SER A 117 -14.24 -63.94 33.47
N ALA A 118 -14.55 -63.17 32.41
CA ALA A 118 -15.89 -62.62 32.22
C ALA A 118 -16.94 -63.73 32.04
N THR A 119 -18.06 -63.64 32.77
CA THR A 119 -19.18 -64.58 32.66
C THR A 119 -20.04 -64.33 31.43
N LEU A 120 -20.88 -65.30 31.07
CA LEU A 120 -21.82 -65.17 29.93
C LEU A 120 -22.72 -63.94 30.08
N GLU A 121 -23.26 -63.71 31.27
CA GLU A 121 -24.13 -62.57 31.60
C GLU A 121 -23.36 -61.25 31.49
N GLN A 122 -22.11 -61.20 31.95
CA GLN A 122 -21.27 -60.01 31.83
C GLN A 122 -20.98 -59.66 30.37
N VAL A 123 -20.67 -60.66 29.53
CA VAL A 123 -20.43 -60.44 28.09
C VAL A 123 -21.71 -60.01 27.38
N LYS A 124 -22.85 -60.68 27.63
CA LYS A 124 -24.15 -60.28 27.06
C LYS A 124 -24.56 -58.88 27.48
N SER A 125 -24.38 -58.54 28.76
CA SER A 125 -24.65 -57.21 29.28
C SER A 125 -23.76 -56.17 28.61
N ALA A 126 -22.45 -56.40 28.49
CA ALA A 126 -21.54 -55.49 27.81
C ALA A 126 -21.89 -55.27 26.33
N THR A 127 -22.27 -56.34 25.61
CA THR A 127 -22.74 -56.25 24.21
C THR A 127 -24.00 -55.38 24.11
N SER A 128 -24.99 -55.64 24.96
CA SER A 128 -26.25 -54.87 24.98
C SER A 128 -26.01 -53.39 25.33
N THR A 129 -25.17 -53.13 26.34
CA THR A 129 -24.81 -51.77 26.75
C THR A 129 -24.06 -51.01 25.65
N LEU A 130 -23.13 -51.67 24.94
CA LEU A 130 -22.43 -51.04 23.83
C LEU A 130 -23.37 -50.74 22.65
N GLN A 131 -24.26 -51.67 22.30
CA GLN A 131 -25.25 -51.46 21.25
C GLN A 131 -26.17 -50.28 21.60
N ALA A 132 -26.67 -50.24 22.84
CA ALA A 132 -27.48 -49.13 23.33
C ALA A 132 -26.73 -47.78 23.29
N ALA A 133 -25.44 -47.76 23.59
CA ALA A 133 -24.62 -46.55 23.49
C ALA A 133 -24.42 -46.09 22.03
N ILE A 134 -24.28 -47.02 21.08
CA ILE A 134 -24.21 -46.71 19.64
C ILE A 134 -25.52 -46.11 19.16
N ASP A 135 -26.66 -46.72 19.51
CA ASP A 135 -27.99 -46.25 19.14
C ASP A 135 -28.28 -44.88 19.77
N LYS A 136 -27.88 -44.70 21.04
CA LYS A 136 -28.00 -43.43 21.74
C LYS A 136 -27.17 -42.33 21.07
N ALA A 137 -25.92 -42.60 20.67
CA ALA A 137 -25.11 -41.61 19.97
C ALA A 137 -25.75 -41.12 18.67
N ALA A 138 -26.37 -42.03 17.91
CA ALA A 138 -27.10 -41.67 16.69
C ALA A 138 -28.34 -40.82 16.99
N SER A 139 -29.10 -41.20 18.03
CA SER A 139 -30.28 -40.45 18.48
C SER A 139 -29.95 -39.06 19.03
N ASP A 140 -28.87 -38.96 19.81
CA ASP A 140 -28.39 -37.70 20.39
C ASP A 140 -27.95 -36.75 19.28
N LYS A 141 -27.22 -37.24 18.28
CA LYS A 141 -26.82 -36.43 17.10
C LYS A 141 -28.05 -35.92 16.37
N LYS A 142 -29.02 -36.79 16.09
CA LYS A 142 -30.26 -36.39 15.41
C LYS A 142 -31.00 -35.30 16.20
N THR A 143 -31.11 -35.46 17.51
CA THR A 143 -31.79 -34.49 18.38
C THR A 143 -31.03 -33.17 18.42
N PHE A 144 -29.70 -33.21 18.50
CA PHE A 144 -28.87 -32.01 18.41
C PHE A 144 -29.09 -31.30 17.08
N ASP A 145 -29.04 -32.01 15.96
CA ASP A 145 -29.16 -31.42 14.62
C ASP A 145 -30.54 -30.80 14.41
N ASP A 146 -31.61 -31.51 14.79
CA ASP A 146 -32.99 -31.04 14.67
C ASP A 146 -33.22 -29.77 15.51
N GLN A 147 -32.57 -29.66 16.68
CA GLN A 147 -32.67 -28.48 17.55
C GLN A 147 -31.77 -27.31 17.13
N ASN A 148 -30.77 -27.55 16.28
CA ASN A 148 -29.70 -26.60 15.98
C ASN A 148 -29.40 -26.49 14.49
N SER A 149 -30.42 -26.66 13.63
CA SER A 149 -30.31 -26.70 12.17
C SER A 149 -29.46 -25.57 11.57
N ASP A 150 -29.68 -24.34 12.05
CA ASP A 150 -29.00 -23.15 11.54
C ASP A 150 -27.51 -23.17 11.87
N LEU A 151 -27.17 -23.64 13.08
CA LEU A 151 -25.76 -23.80 13.47
C LEU A 151 -25.09 -24.89 12.64
N VAL A 152 -25.74 -26.06 12.50
CA VAL A 152 -25.18 -27.19 11.74
C VAL A 152 -24.91 -26.75 10.31
N THR A 153 -25.88 -26.09 9.67
CA THR A 153 -25.73 -25.56 8.30
C THR A 153 -24.57 -24.56 8.20
N ALA A 154 -24.53 -23.56 9.08
CA ALA A 154 -23.47 -22.54 9.07
C ALA A 154 -22.07 -23.16 9.30
N TYR A 155 -21.99 -24.18 10.17
CA TYR A 155 -20.75 -24.87 10.51
C TYR A 155 -20.23 -25.73 9.36
N GLU A 156 -21.11 -26.46 8.67
CA GLU A 156 -20.76 -27.21 7.46
C GLU A 156 -20.27 -26.29 6.34
N GLU A 157 -20.98 -25.17 6.11
CA GLU A 157 -20.52 -24.18 5.14
C GLU A 157 -19.15 -23.58 5.49
N LEU A 158 -18.91 -23.28 6.77
CA LEU A 158 -17.62 -22.78 7.21
C LEU A 158 -16.52 -23.82 6.92
N LYS A 159 -16.74 -25.10 7.24
CA LYS A 159 -15.78 -26.18 6.96
C LYS A 159 -15.45 -26.27 5.47
N VAL A 160 -16.45 -26.18 4.59
CA VAL A 160 -16.24 -26.14 3.13
C VAL A 160 -15.38 -24.94 2.74
N THR A 161 -15.69 -23.75 3.28
CA THR A 161 -14.91 -22.54 3.00
C THR A 161 -13.45 -22.68 3.46
N LEU A 162 -13.20 -23.26 4.65
CA LEU A 162 -11.85 -23.46 5.20
C LEU A 162 -10.96 -24.34 4.29
N GLN A 163 -11.53 -25.29 3.54
CA GLN A 163 -10.77 -26.15 2.61
C GLN A 163 -10.07 -25.36 1.50
N SER A 164 -10.53 -24.15 1.19
CA SER A 164 -9.93 -23.29 0.16
C SER A 164 -8.64 -22.57 0.61
N GLN A 165 -8.30 -22.59 1.90
CA GLN A 165 -7.25 -21.77 2.51
C GLN A 165 -5.91 -21.87 1.75
N SER A 166 -5.38 -23.08 1.55
CA SER A 166 -4.07 -23.26 0.91
C SER A 166 -4.03 -22.65 -0.50
N THR A 167 -5.05 -22.94 -1.31
CA THR A 167 -5.17 -22.46 -2.69
C THR A 167 -5.30 -20.94 -2.77
N VAL A 168 -6.01 -20.32 -1.82
CA VAL A 168 -6.14 -18.86 -1.75
C VAL A 168 -4.83 -18.20 -1.33
N LEU A 169 -4.19 -18.70 -0.27
CA LEU A 169 -2.97 -18.10 0.29
C LEU A 169 -1.75 -18.26 -0.62
N GLU A 170 -1.70 -19.31 -1.45
CA GLU A 170 -0.64 -19.51 -2.45
C GLU A 170 -0.62 -18.37 -3.50
N LYS A 171 -1.81 -17.91 -3.91
CA LYS A 171 -1.99 -16.79 -4.87
C LYS A 171 -1.63 -15.41 -4.31
N LEU A 172 -1.16 -15.35 -3.06
CA LEU A 172 -0.79 -14.14 -2.32
C LEU A 172 0.65 -14.24 -1.78
N SER A 173 1.46 -15.12 -2.39
CA SER A 173 2.86 -15.36 -1.99
C SER A 173 3.82 -14.23 -2.35
N ASP A 174 3.47 -13.39 -3.32
CA ASP A 174 4.30 -12.26 -3.72
C ASP A 174 4.45 -11.22 -2.58
N PRO A 175 5.63 -10.60 -2.41
CA PRO A 175 5.89 -9.66 -1.32
C PRO A 175 4.91 -8.48 -1.26
N GLN A 176 4.44 -7.98 -2.41
CA GLN A 176 3.50 -6.86 -2.42
C GLN A 176 2.14 -7.18 -1.79
N TYR A 177 1.77 -8.46 -1.66
CA TYR A 177 0.49 -8.90 -1.09
C TYR A 177 0.57 -9.32 0.37
N GLU A 178 1.69 -9.03 1.07
CA GLU A 178 1.95 -9.47 2.44
C GLU A 178 0.79 -9.17 3.40
N SER A 179 0.32 -7.92 3.47
CA SER A 179 -0.78 -7.56 4.37
C SER A 179 -2.13 -8.20 3.96
N ILE A 180 -2.38 -8.40 2.67
CA ILE A 180 -3.57 -9.11 2.17
C ILE A 180 -3.53 -10.56 2.66
N LYS A 181 -2.39 -11.23 2.48
CA LYS A 181 -2.18 -12.59 2.95
C LYS A 181 -2.36 -12.68 4.45
N LYS A 182 -1.78 -11.77 5.22
CA LYS A 182 -1.90 -11.72 6.69
C LYS A 182 -3.34 -11.54 7.14
N HIS A 183 -4.07 -10.60 6.52
CA HIS A 183 -5.48 -10.36 6.83
C HIS A 183 -6.35 -11.60 6.56
N ILE A 184 -6.22 -12.20 5.37
CA ILE A 184 -6.97 -13.40 5.00
C ILE A 184 -6.60 -14.60 5.88
N THR A 185 -5.31 -14.76 6.22
CA THR A 185 -4.86 -15.81 7.14
C THR A 185 -5.54 -15.67 8.50
N SER A 186 -5.60 -14.45 9.06
CA SER A 186 -6.30 -14.20 10.33
C SER A 186 -7.79 -14.56 10.28
N LEU A 187 -8.46 -14.39 9.14
CA LEU A 187 -9.87 -14.78 8.96
C LEU A 187 -10.01 -16.31 8.94
N TYR A 188 -9.13 -17.00 8.21
CA TYR A 188 -9.08 -18.47 8.23
C TYR A 188 -8.76 -19.03 9.61
N ASP A 189 -7.80 -18.43 10.34
CA ASP A 189 -7.43 -18.87 11.69
C ASP A 189 -8.61 -18.72 12.66
N ALA A 190 -9.37 -17.62 12.57
CA ALA A 190 -10.59 -17.42 13.35
C ALA A 190 -11.67 -18.48 13.02
N GLY A 191 -11.87 -18.79 11.74
CA GLY A 191 -12.80 -19.85 11.33
C GLY A 191 -12.34 -21.25 11.77
N THR A 192 -11.05 -21.54 11.68
CA THR A 192 -10.45 -22.79 12.17
C THR A 192 -10.66 -22.93 13.67
N LEU A 193 -10.41 -21.88 14.45
CA LEU A 193 -10.64 -21.91 15.90
C LEU A 193 -12.08 -22.26 16.25
N ILE A 194 -13.07 -21.74 15.51
CA ILE A 194 -14.48 -22.11 15.68
C ILE A 194 -14.69 -23.61 15.44
N THR A 195 -14.19 -24.15 14.32
CA THR A 195 -14.38 -25.57 13.99
C THR A 195 -13.63 -26.51 14.93
N THR A 196 -12.52 -26.07 15.54
CA THR A 196 -11.84 -26.89 16.57
C THR A 196 -12.65 -27.04 17.87
N LYS A 197 -13.59 -26.14 18.17
CA LYS A 197 -14.48 -26.29 19.33
C LYS A 197 -15.49 -27.41 19.16
N THR A 198 -15.80 -27.82 17.93
CA THR A 198 -16.88 -28.77 17.58
C THR A 198 -18.29 -28.20 17.80
N LEU A 199 -19.32 -28.83 17.22
CA LEU A 199 -20.73 -28.45 17.34
C LEU A 199 -21.27 -28.70 18.75
N ASP A 200 -20.90 -29.83 19.36
CA ASP A 200 -21.31 -30.24 20.71
C ASP A 200 -20.08 -30.48 21.61
N PRO A 201 -19.48 -29.40 22.15
CA PRO A 201 -18.28 -29.48 22.97
C PRO A 201 -18.53 -30.16 24.32
N SER A 202 -17.54 -30.88 24.86
CA SER A 202 -17.70 -31.59 26.15
C SER A 202 -17.84 -30.65 27.36
N ASN A 203 -17.40 -29.40 27.27
CA ASN A 203 -17.56 -28.38 28.32
C ASN A 203 -18.91 -27.64 28.23
N GLY A 204 -19.72 -27.89 27.20
CA GLY A 204 -21.00 -27.22 26.99
C GLY A 204 -20.93 -25.84 26.31
N ASP A 205 -19.72 -25.32 26.02
CA ASP A 205 -19.52 -23.99 25.40
C ASP A 205 -19.72 -24.02 23.88
N LYS A 206 -20.94 -24.35 23.48
CA LYS A 206 -21.35 -24.48 22.08
C LYS A 206 -21.16 -23.18 21.28
N PRO A 207 -20.64 -23.24 20.03
CA PRO A 207 -20.56 -22.07 19.16
C PRO A 207 -21.95 -21.53 18.77
N LYS A 208 -22.07 -20.21 18.58
CA LYS A 208 -23.33 -19.57 18.15
C LYS A 208 -23.42 -19.51 16.63
N ALA A 209 -24.60 -19.77 16.08
CA ALA A 209 -24.83 -19.75 14.63
C ALA A 209 -24.42 -18.42 13.96
N GLU A 210 -24.70 -17.28 14.63
CA GLU A 210 -24.32 -15.95 14.15
C GLU A 210 -22.79 -15.76 14.08
N GLU A 211 -22.05 -16.26 15.08
CA GLU A 211 -20.58 -16.18 15.12
C GLU A 211 -19.96 -17.01 13.99
N VAL A 212 -20.48 -18.22 13.77
CA VAL A 212 -20.05 -19.11 12.67
C VAL A 212 -20.34 -18.48 11.31
N THR A 213 -21.56 -17.95 11.13
CA THR A 213 -21.98 -17.29 9.89
C THR A 213 -21.15 -16.05 9.61
N SER A 214 -20.86 -15.23 10.62
CA SER A 214 -20.03 -14.04 10.50
C SER A 214 -18.60 -14.36 10.10
N ALA A 215 -18.00 -15.40 10.69
CA ALA A 215 -16.67 -15.87 10.31
C ALA A 215 -16.63 -16.37 8.85
N ASN A 216 -17.62 -17.18 8.46
CA ASN A 216 -17.74 -17.69 7.09
C ASN A 216 -17.91 -16.55 6.07
N ASN A 217 -18.79 -15.60 6.35
CA ASN A 217 -19.01 -14.42 5.51
C ASN A 217 -17.78 -13.52 5.44
N GLY A 218 -17.05 -13.36 6.55
CA GLY A 218 -15.78 -12.63 6.57
C GLY A 218 -14.77 -13.21 5.59
N ILE A 219 -14.60 -14.54 5.59
CA ILE A 219 -13.73 -15.22 4.63
C ILE A 219 -14.26 -15.06 3.21
N LYS A 220 -15.53 -15.43 2.94
CA LYS A 220 -16.15 -15.35 1.61
C LYS A 220 -16.06 -13.95 0.99
N ASN A 221 -16.29 -12.90 1.78
CA ASN A 221 -16.20 -11.51 1.32
C ASN A 221 -14.77 -11.08 1.01
N ALA A 222 -13.80 -11.51 1.82
CA ALA A 222 -12.38 -11.18 1.63
C ALA A 222 -11.78 -11.91 0.42
N ILE A 223 -12.16 -13.17 0.18
CA ILE A 223 -11.67 -13.97 -0.95
C ILE A 223 -12.50 -13.79 -2.22
N ASN A 224 -13.60 -13.03 -2.17
CA ASN A 224 -14.38 -12.68 -3.34
C ASN A 224 -13.48 -12.00 -4.38
N GLU A 225 -13.66 -12.38 -5.64
CA GLU A 225 -12.81 -11.93 -6.75
C GLU A 225 -12.74 -10.40 -6.87
N THR A 226 -13.85 -9.68 -6.66
CA THR A 226 -13.89 -8.22 -6.76
C THR A 226 -13.06 -7.58 -5.64
N THR A 227 -13.30 -8.00 -4.39
CA THR A 227 -12.57 -7.50 -3.22
C THR A 227 -11.07 -7.76 -3.37
N LEU A 228 -10.71 -9.00 -3.70
CA LEU A 228 -9.32 -9.42 -3.79
C LEU A 228 -8.60 -8.71 -4.95
N THR A 229 -9.25 -8.56 -6.10
CA THR A 229 -8.69 -7.82 -7.25
C THR A 229 -8.47 -6.36 -6.91
N ASN A 230 -9.39 -5.70 -6.20
CA ASN A 230 -9.24 -4.31 -5.77
C ASN A 230 -8.04 -4.14 -4.81
N TRP A 231 -7.90 -5.05 -3.84
CA TRP A 231 -6.76 -5.05 -2.93
C TRP A 231 -5.44 -5.28 -3.66
N LYS A 232 -5.40 -6.24 -4.58
CA LYS A 232 -4.21 -6.52 -5.41
C LYS A 232 -3.83 -5.33 -6.28
N ASN A 233 -4.78 -4.73 -7.00
CA ASN A 233 -4.54 -3.55 -7.84
C ASN A 233 -3.97 -2.38 -7.03
N ASN A 234 -4.48 -2.16 -5.82
CA ASN A 234 -3.95 -1.16 -4.91
C ASN A 234 -2.50 -1.48 -4.51
N ALA A 235 -2.24 -2.70 -4.02
CA ALA A 235 -0.90 -3.13 -3.64
C ALA A 235 0.10 -3.03 -4.82
N ASP A 236 -0.32 -3.45 -6.01
CA ASP A 236 0.44 -3.37 -7.26
C ASP A 236 0.79 -1.93 -7.64
N LYS A 237 -0.17 -0.98 -7.50
CA LYS A 237 0.07 0.44 -7.74
C LYS A 237 1.22 0.96 -6.87
N PHE A 238 1.19 0.67 -5.56
CA PHE A 238 2.23 1.12 -4.62
C PHE A 238 3.56 0.40 -4.82
N TYR A 239 3.55 -0.87 -5.24
CA TYR A 239 4.77 -1.66 -5.38
C TYR A 239 5.50 -1.41 -6.70
N LYS A 240 4.76 -1.30 -7.81
CA LYS A 240 5.32 -1.08 -9.14
C LYS A 240 5.60 0.40 -9.40
N ASN A 241 4.87 1.31 -8.75
CA ASN A 241 4.97 2.76 -8.93
C ASN A 241 4.81 3.47 -7.57
N PHE A 242 3.96 4.50 -7.52
CA PHE A 242 3.65 5.28 -6.34
C PHE A 242 2.24 5.85 -6.45
N ASP A 243 1.71 6.33 -5.34
CA ASP A 243 0.53 7.18 -5.31
C ASP A 243 0.93 8.66 -5.17
N LYS A 244 0.53 9.49 -6.13
CA LYS A 244 0.76 10.93 -6.14
C LYS A 244 -0.42 11.65 -5.51
N ASN A 245 -0.17 12.20 -4.34
CA ASN A 245 -1.11 13.00 -3.57
C ASN A 245 -0.83 14.48 -3.78
N LYS A 246 -1.57 15.06 -4.74
CA LYS A 246 -1.54 16.49 -5.04
C LYS A 246 -1.98 17.28 -3.81
N LEU A 247 -1.28 18.37 -3.49
CA LEU A 247 -1.70 19.20 -2.37
C LEU A 247 -3.01 19.92 -2.67
N SER A 248 -3.85 20.06 -1.66
CA SER A 248 -5.07 20.86 -1.71
C SER A 248 -5.12 21.79 -0.50
N LYS A 249 -5.49 23.06 -0.72
CA LYS A 249 -5.67 24.02 0.37
C LYS A 249 -6.72 23.55 1.39
N ASP A 250 -7.74 22.81 0.96
CA ASP A 250 -8.83 22.34 1.83
C ASP A 250 -8.40 21.30 2.87
N LYS A 251 -7.24 20.68 2.64
CA LYS A 251 -6.61 19.71 3.54
C LYS A 251 -5.73 20.37 4.61
N LEU A 252 -5.55 21.69 4.56
CA LEU A 252 -4.99 22.48 5.66
C LEU A 252 -6.07 22.77 6.69
N LYS A 253 -5.79 22.48 7.96
CA LYS A 253 -6.71 22.71 9.09
C LYS A 253 -6.09 23.66 10.10
N SER A 254 -6.96 24.37 10.84
CA SER A 254 -6.57 25.30 11.91
C SER A 254 -5.56 26.37 11.46
N VAL A 255 -5.71 26.88 10.24
CA VAL A 255 -4.89 27.98 9.72
C VAL A 255 -5.45 29.29 10.27
N ASP A 256 -4.60 30.11 10.88
CA ASP A 256 -5.01 31.43 11.34
C ASP A 256 -5.24 32.40 10.16
N ALA A 257 -6.08 33.42 10.37
CA ALA A 257 -6.45 34.37 9.32
C ALA A 257 -5.26 35.19 8.79
N SER A 258 -4.21 35.39 9.59
CA SER A 258 -3.03 36.17 9.19
C SER A 258 -2.13 35.41 8.20
N ASN A 259 -2.18 34.08 8.19
CA ASN A 259 -1.42 33.22 7.28
C ASN A 259 -2.28 32.54 6.19
N ASN A 260 -3.58 32.87 6.10
CA ASN A 260 -4.52 32.28 5.14
C ASN A 260 -4.82 33.17 3.92
N GLN A 261 -3.98 34.18 3.65
CA GLN A 261 -4.20 35.08 2.51
C GLN A 261 -4.03 34.34 1.18
N SER A 262 -4.61 34.90 0.12
CA SER A 262 -4.44 34.38 -1.23
C SER A 262 -3.03 34.67 -1.75
N GLN A 263 -2.41 33.71 -2.45
CA GLN A 263 -1.16 33.97 -3.17
C GLN A 263 -1.35 35.16 -4.15
N PRO A 264 -0.29 35.95 -4.43
CA PRO A 264 -0.36 37.00 -5.43
C PRO A 264 -0.84 36.49 -6.79
N THR A 265 -1.79 37.20 -7.39
CA THR A 265 -2.44 36.82 -8.65
C THR A 265 -1.50 36.90 -9.85
N ASN A 266 -0.49 37.75 -9.83
CA ASN A 266 0.46 37.89 -10.94
C ASN A 266 1.63 36.88 -10.90
N TYR A 267 1.66 35.97 -9.92
CA TYR A 267 2.72 34.97 -9.80
C TYR A 267 2.35 33.72 -10.61
N SER A 268 3.13 33.41 -11.63
CA SER A 268 3.06 32.08 -12.25
C SER A 268 3.83 31.06 -11.44
N PHE A 269 5.00 31.41 -10.94
CA PHE A 269 5.85 30.52 -10.16
C PHE A 269 5.59 30.66 -8.67
N VAL A 270 5.75 29.54 -7.96
CA VAL A 270 5.42 29.39 -6.55
C VAL A 270 6.60 28.94 -5.71
N ALA A 271 7.82 28.99 -6.24
CA ALA A 271 9.05 28.75 -5.49
C ALA A 271 10.21 29.58 -6.07
N PHE A 272 11.00 30.19 -5.19
CA PHE A 272 12.03 31.18 -5.55
C PHE A 272 13.40 30.78 -5.00
N SER A 273 14.47 31.02 -5.75
CA SER A 273 15.86 30.77 -5.30
C SER A 273 16.44 31.94 -4.47
N SER A 274 15.59 32.72 -3.83
CA SER A 274 15.96 33.88 -3.01
C SER A 274 14.97 34.03 -1.86
N ASP A 275 15.42 34.67 -0.77
CA ASP A 275 14.59 34.92 0.39
C ASP A 275 13.30 35.68 -0.01
N LEU A 276 12.17 35.16 0.43
CA LEU A 276 10.87 35.82 0.36
C LEU A 276 10.67 36.66 1.62
N THR A 277 10.34 37.93 1.46
CA THR A 277 10.03 38.84 2.58
C THR A 277 8.70 39.55 2.33
N THR A 278 7.97 39.93 3.38
CA THR A 278 6.58 40.39 3.28
C THR A 278 6.38 41.85 2.91
N THR A 279 7.40 42.72 2.91
CA THR A 279 7.28 44.13 2.52
C THR A 279 8.57 44.72 1.94
N SER A 280 8.45 45.80 1.19
CA SER A 280 9.57 46.68 0.87
C SER A 280 9.98 47.46 2.14
N GLY A 281 10.98 46.97 2.87
CA GLY A 281 11.71 47.76 3.86
C GLY A 281 11.68 47.28 5.31
N SER A 282 10.90 46.25 5.69
CA SER A 282 11.00 45.65 7.04
C SER A 282 10.87 44.12 7.00
N GLN A 283 11.76 43.42 7.71
CA GLN A 283 12.30 42.11 7.31
C GLN A 283 11.82 40.92 8.17
N THR A 284 10.56 40.87 8.64
CA THR A 284 10.24 39.96 9.76
C THR A 284 9.21 38.85 9.56
N ASP A 285 8.44 38.76 8.47
CA ASP A 285 7.44 37.68 8.36
C ASP A 285 7.50 36.82 7.09
N PHE A 286 7.08 35.56 7.24
CA PHE A 286 6.69 34.65 6.16
C PHE A 286 5.66 35.32 5.25
N PRO A 287 5.59 34.96 3.96
CA PRO A 287 4.40 35.26 3.17
C PRO A 287 3.13 34.97 3.96
N ASN A 288 2.21 35.93 3.97
CA ASN A 288 0.93 35.82 4.69
C ASN A 288 -0.05 34.82 4.03
N TRP A 289 0.41 34.08 3.02
CA TRP A 289 -0.26 32.92 2.44
C TRP A 289 0.52 31.66 2.79
N ASN A 290 -0.21 30.61 3.16
CA ASN A 290 0.36 29.31 3.54
C ASN A 290 0.29 28.26 2.41
N PHE A 291 -0.38 28.57 1.30
CA PHE A 291 -0.54 27.68 0.17
C PHE A 291 -0.36 28.45 -1.13
N ALA A 292 0.37 27.88 -2.08
CA ALA A 292 0.44 28.42 -3.43
C ALA A 292 0.51 27.32 -4.50
N GLN A 293 -0.16 27.54 -5.62
CA GLN A 293 -0.15 26.69 -6.81
C GLN A 293 0.33 27.48 -8.02
N ARG A 294 1.12 26.83 -8.89
CA ARG A 294 1.58 27.41 -10.15
C ARG A 294 0.38 27.86 -10.99
N LYS A 295 0.45 29.08 -11.53
CA LYS A 295 -0.61 29.64 -12.39
C LYS A 295 -0.09 29.87 -13.80
N VAL A 296 -0.90 29.48 -14.79
CA VAL A 296 -0.58 29.59 -16.21
C VAL A 296 -1.40 30.73 -16.80
N TRP A 297 -0.72 31.71 -17.42
CA TRP A 297 -1.39 32.74 -18.20
C TRP A 297 -1.88 32.11 -19.51
N THR A 298 -3.15 32.28 -19.86
CA THR A 298 -3.76 31.72 -21.07
C THR A 298 -4.25 32.83 -21.98
N SER A 299 -4.28 32.59 -23.29
CA SER A 299 -4.95 33.48 -24.24
C SER A 299 -6.31 32.90 -24.68
N GLU A 300 -6.87 31.99 -23.90
CA GLU A 300 -8.18 31.39 -24.11
C GLU A 300 -9.32 32.41 -23.93
N GLY A 301 -10.24 32.44 -24.89
CA GLY A 301 -11.32 33.44 -24.93
C GLY A 301 -10.84 34.89 -25.10
N GLN A 302 -9.54 35.13 -25.35
CA GLN A 302 -8.97 36.46 -25.48
C GLN A 302 -8.70 36.84 -26.95
N ASN A 303 -9.08 38.06 -27.32
CA ASN A 303 -8.79 38.66 -28.63
C ASN A 303 -7.42 39.36 -28.63
N GLY A 304 -6.80 39.48 -29.81
CA GLY A 304 -5.61 40.32 -30.01
C GLY A 304 -4.29 39.81 -29.38
N GLY A 305 -4.22 38.56 -28.92
CA GLY A 305 -3.00 38.00 -28.31
C GLY A 305 -2.79 38.39 -26.84
N SER A 306 -3.80 38.98 -26.19
CA SER A 306 -3.80 39.20 -24.75
C SER A 306 -3.80 37.86 -24.00
N THR A 307 -3.01 37.77 -22.92
CA THR A 307 -3.05 36.64 -21.99
C THR A 307 -3.64 37.08 -20.67
N ILE A 308 -4.62 36.35 -20.16
CA ILE A 308 -5.17 36.51 -18.82
C ILE A 308 -4.74 35.36 -17.93
N LEU A 309 -4.70 35.60 -16.62
CA LEU A 309 -4.60 34.52 -15.66
C LEU A 309 -6.00 33.93 -15.49
N VAL A 310 -6.21 32.68 -15.84
CA VAL A 310 -7.48 31.99 -15.58
C VAL A 310 -7.35 31.11 -14.34
N GLU A 311 -8.45 30.96 -13.61
CA GLU A 311 -8.51 30.08 -12.45
C GLU A 311 -8.37 28.61 -12.83
N THR A 312 -8.82 28.23 -14.03
CA THR A 312 -8.69 26.86 -14.57
C THR A 312 -8.10 26.90 -15.99
N PRO A 313 -6.76 26.89 -16.14
CA PRO A 313 -6.16 26.82 -17.47
C PRO A 313 -6.43 25.46 -18.11
N ILE A 314 -6.68 25.41 -19.43
CA ILE A 314 -6.78 24.15 -20.21
C ILE A 314 -5.62 23.21 -19.85
N SER A 315 -4.40 23.75 -19.80
CA SER A 315 -3.23 22.97 -19.38
C SER A 315 -3.05 23.08 -17.88
N LYS A 316 -3.43 22.00 -17.22
CA LYS A 316 -3.36 21.86 -15.77
C LYS A 316 -1.91 21.67 -15.34
N THR A 317 -1.54 22.37 -14.27
CA THR A 317 -0.33 22.12 -13.50
C THR A 317 -0.74 21.67 -12.10
N ASP A 318 -0.03 20.69 -11.56
CA ASP A 318 -0.24 20.22 -10.19
C ASP A 318 0.92 20.59 -9.26
N VAL A 319 1.77 21.54 -9.66
CA VAL A 319 2.82 22.05 -8.79
C VAL A 319 2.24 23.03 -7.77
N SER A 320 2.31 22.62 -6.52
CA SER A 320 1.80 23.36 -5.37
C SER A 320 2.72 23.22 -4.18
N TRP A 321 2.64 24.18 -3.27
CA TRP A 321 3.46 24.24 -2.07
C TRP A 321 2.62 24.68 -0.90
N ILE A 322 2.74 23.97 0.22
CA ILE A 322 2.46 24.52 1.54
C ILE A 322 3.70 25.32 1.92
N TYR A 323 3.53 26.62 2.13
CA TYR A 323 4.60 27.56 2.46
C TYR A 323 4.99 27.50 3.94
N ASN A 324 4.00 27.31 4.81
CA ASN A 324 4.20 27.16 6.23
C ASN A 324 3.02 26.42 6.88
N LEU A 325 3.30 25.80 8.02
CA LEU A 325 2.30 25.25 8.94
C LEU A 325 2.27 26.08 10.24
N LYS A 326 2.38 27.41 10.13
CA LYS A 326 2.39 28.33 11.28
C LYS A 326 0.99 28.46 11.85
N GLY A 327 0.91 28.53 13.18
CA GLY A 327 -0.34 28.65 13.93
C GLY A 327 -0.56 27.45 14.85
N THR A 328 -1.18 27.69 16.00
CA THR A 328 -1.45 26.64 16.98
C THR A 328 -2.37 25.58 16.39
N GLY A 329 -1.92 24.33 16.36
CA GLY A 329 -2.68 23.21 15.82
C GLY A 329 -2.81 23.18 14.30
N THR A 330 -2.11 24.06 13.57
CA THR A 330 -2.10 24.05 12.11
C THR A 330 -1.47 22.77 11.58
N LYS A 331 -2.17 22.13 10.64
CA LYS A 331 -1.76 20.83 10.12
C LYS A 331 -2.26 20.58 8.71
N TYR A 332 -1.59 19.66 8.02
CA TYR A 332 -2.02 19.13 6.73
C TYR A 332 -2.35 17.65 6.85
N THR A 333 -3.53 17.24 6.40
CA THR A 333 -3.98 15.84 6.50
C THR A 333 -4.17 15.18 5.14
N LEU A 334 -3.72 13.94 5.01
CA LEU A 334 -3.84 13.13 3.80
C LEU A 334 -4.39 11.74 4.14
N ASP A 335 -5.49 11.35 3.50
CA ASP A 335 -6.04 9.99 3.57
C ASP A 335 -5.72 9.19 2.32
N PHE A 336 -5.44 7.89 2.49
CA PHE A 336 -5.21 6.94 1.40
C PHE A 336 -5.59 5.52 1.81
N ASN A 337 -6.02 4.71 0.84
CA ASN A 337 -6.23 3.27 1.05
C ASN A 337 -4.97 2.51 0.68
N TYR A 338 -4.60 1.54 1.50
CA TYR A 338 -3.35 0.80 1.36
C TYR A 338 -3.51 -0.66 1.78
N TYR A 339 -3.20 -1.56 0.85
CA TYR A 339 -3.26 -3.01 1.06
C TYR A 339 -1.90 -3.70 0.81
N GLY A 340 -0.83 -2.92 0.63
CA GLY A 340 0.54 -3.42 0.45
C GLY A 340 1.20 -3.85 1.78
N PRO A 341 2.52 -4.12 1.80
CA PRO A 341 3.27 -4.49 3.01
C PRO A 341 3.11 -3.48 4.15
N SER A 342 3.17 -3.92 5.40
CA SER A 342 3.03 -3.04 6.59
C SER A 342 3.98 -1.82 6.67
N THR A 343 4.98 -1.74 5.78
CA THR A 343 5.90 -0.61 5.60
C THR A 343 5.73 0.05 4.23
N ALA A 344 5.92 1.38 4.17
CA ALA A 344 6.00 2.13 2.91
C ALA A 344 6.99 3.29 3.03
N TYR A 345 7.20 4.02 1.94
CA TYR A 345 8.06 5.19 1.86
C TYR A 345 7.26 6.41 1.42
N LEU A 346 7.35 7.46 2.23
CA LEU A 346 6.79 8.78 1.98
C LEU A 346 7.88 9.67 1.38
N TYR A 347 7.58 10.31 0.25
CA TYR A 347 8.43 11.32 -0.37
C TYR A 347 7.66 12.62 -0.60
N PHE A 348 8.37 13.75 -0.51
CA PHE A 348 7.85 15.05 -0.92
C PHE A 348 9.02 16.01 -1.19
N PRO A 349 8.92 16.92 -2.17
CA PRO A 349 9.91 17.98 -2.34
C PRO A 349 9.77 19.01 -1.21
N TYR A 350 10.89 19.52 -0.73
CA TYR A 350 10.95 20.52 0.32
C TYR A 350 12.11 21.50 0.15
N LYS A 351 11.94 22.71 0.68
CA LYS A 351 12.95 23.79 0.68
C LYS A 351 12.63 24.87 1.72
N LEU A 352 13.56 25.80 1.94
CA LEU A 352 13.30 26.97 2.80
C LEU A 352 12.70 28.14 2.03
N VAL A 353 11.92 28.93 2.77
CA VAL A 353 11.43 30.25 2.34
C VAL A 353 12.48 31.35 2.59
N LYS A 354 13.19 31.25 3.73
CA LYS A 354 14.13 32.25 4.21
C LYS A 354 15.36 31.58 4.80
N THR A 355 16.54 32.13 4.49
CA THR A 355 17.82 31.53 4.88
C THR A 355 18.03 31.56 6.40
N THR A 356 17.55 32.59 7.09
CA THR A 356 17.68 32.74 8.55
C THR A 356 16.94 31.68 9.36
N ASP A 357 16.01 30.95 8.75
CA ASP A 357 15.18 29.97 9.46
C ASP A 357 15.81 28.57 9.47
N ALA A 358 16.96 28.38 8.82
CA ALA A 358 17.61 27.07 8.69
C ALA A 358 17.87 26.36 10.02
N ALA A 359 18.16 27.11 11.09
CA ALA A 359 18.37 26.56 12.43
C ALA A 359 17.08 26.18 13.17
N LYS A 360 15.91 26.68 12.70
CA LYS A 360 14.60 26.45 13.33
C LYS A 360 13.75 25.42 12.59
N VAL A 361 14.27 24.85 11.51
CA VAL A 361 13.55 23.87 10.69
C VAL A 361 13.13 22.67 11.53
N ALA A 362 11.84 22.37 11.50
CA ALA A 362 11.32 21.11 12.00
C ALA A 362 10.03 20.75 11.25
N LEU A 363 9.76 19.45 11.20
CA LEU A 363 8.51 18.89 10.70
C LEU A 363 8.29 17.58 11.42
N GLN A 364 7.06 17.28 11.77
CA GLN A 364 6.69 15.98 12.32
C GLN A 364 5.50 15.41 11.55
N TYR A 365 5.34 14.10 11.66
CA TYR A 365 4.18 13.41 11.13
C TYR A 365 3.52 12.52 12.17
N LYS A 366 2.22 12.34 12.03
CA LYS A 366 1.44 11.32 12.73
C LYS A 366 0.81 10.42 11.69
N LEU A 367 1.03 9.11 11.81
CA LEU A 367 0.37 8.09 10.99
C LEU A 367 -0.76 7.47 11.81
N ASN A 368 -1.98 7.53 11.27
CA ASN A 368 -3.19 7.01 11.92
C ASN A 368 -3.33 7.55 13.35
N ASN A 369 -3.61 6.67 14.31
CA ASN A 369 -3.69 6.98 15.73
C ASN A 369 -2.34 6.79 16.47
N GLY A 370 -1.24 6.64 15.73
CA GLY A 370 0.10 6.46 16.30
C GLY A 370 0.67 7.72 16.97
N ALA A 371 1.85 7.58 17.56
CA ALA A 371 2.59 8.71 18.12
C ALA A 371 3.10 9.66 17.03
N GLN A 372 3.30 10.94 17.39
CA GLN A 372 4.00 11.90 16.53
C GLN A 372 5.47 11.49 16.40
N LYS A 373 5.99 11.53 15.18
CA LYS A 373 7.37 11.18 14.82
C LYS A 373 8.02 12.38 14.13
N LEU A 374 9.20 12.79 14.61
CA LEU A 374 9.96 13.89 14.01
C LEU A 374 10.55 13.45 12.67
N ILE A 375 10.42 14.28 11.65
CA ILE A 375 11.15 14.13 10.39
C ILE A 375 12.53 14.76 10.58
N GLN A 376 13.54 13.91 10.63
CA GLN A 376 14.92 14.33 10.90
C GLN A 376 15.49 15.06 9.69
N PHE A 377 16.05 16.25 9.93
CA PHE A 377 16.89 16.99 9.00
C PHE A 377 18.29 17.08 9.57
N ALA A 378 19.31 16.97 8.71
CA ALA A 378 20.70 17.16 9.10
C ALA A 378 20.88 18.55 9.73
N PRO A 379 21.75 18.69 10.73
CA PRO A 379 22.02 19.99 11.34
C PRO A 379 22.59 20.95 10.30
N SER A 380 22.15 22.21 10.36
CA SER A 380 22.69 23.28 9.53
C SER A 380 24.18 23.45 9.82
N SER A 381 25.02 23.36 8.79
CA SER A 381 26.45 23.67 8.92
C SER A 381 26.61 25.19 8.96
N THR A 382 26.52 25.77 10.15
CA THR A 382 26.88 27.17 10.38
C THR A 382 28.39 27.32 10.38
N THR A 383 28.98 27.73 9.25
CA THR A 383 30.25 28.47 9.28
C THR A 383 29.94 29.93 9.58
N THR A 384 30.37 30.41 10.74
CA THR A 384 30.32 31.79 11.23
C THR A 384 31.15 32.75 10.35
N ASP A 385 30.67 33.99 10.20
CA ASP A 385 31.23 35.17 9.48
C ASP A 385 32.72 35.47 9.81
N MET A 386 33.59 36.12 9.00
CA MET A 386 33.55 37.41 8.25
C MET A 386 34.96 37.67 7.57
N PRO A 387 35.34 38.84 6.98
CA PRO A 387 34.92 39.59 5.77
C PRO A 387 35.86 39.42 4.52
N SER A 388 35.46 40.04 3.39
CA SER A 388 36.17 40.21 2.10
C SER A 388 37.71 40.22 2.09
N THR A 389 38.34 39.34 1.29
CA THR A 389 39.09 39.69 0.05
C THR A 389 39.79 38.47 -0.58
N ARG A 390 39.72 38.40 -1.92
CA ARG A 390 40.51 37.57 -2.88
C ARG A 390 40.40 36.03 -2.82
N GLU A 391 39.97 35.48 -3.96
CA GLU A 391 40.28 34.13 -4.48
C GLU A 391 41.78 33.77 -4.37
N PRO A 392 42.21 32.47 -4.38
CA PRO A 392 41.57 31.37 -5.13
C PRO A 392 41.50 29.95 -4.48
N THR A 393 40.66 29.11 -5.12
CA THR A 393 40.73 27.63 -5.30
C THR A 393 40.53 26.64 -4.13
N ASN A 394 39.32 26.06 -4.01
CA ASN A 394 39.01 24.61 -4.12
C ASN A 394 37.57 24.28 -3.61
N PRO A 395 36.70 23.59 -4.37
CA PRO A 395 35.47 23.01 -3.84
C PRO A 395 35.68 21.53 -3.46
N ARG A 396 35.48 21.18 -2.18
CA ARG A 396 35.29 19.80 -1.71
C ARG A 396 33.98 19.68 -0.95
N SER A 397 33.05 18.88 -1.47
CA SER A 397 32.11 18.09 -0.65
C SER A 397 31.46 16.98 -1.50
N SER A 398 31.99 15.77 -1.32
CA SER A 398 31.33 14.47 -1.51
C SER A 398 30.97 13.95 -0.11
N SER A 399 29.91 13.18 0.14
CA SER A 399 29.80 11.78 -0.29
C SER A 399 28.39 11.19 -0.11
N LEU A 400 28.04 10.26 -1.00
CA LEU A 400 27.33 9.02 -0.71
C LEU A 400 28.43 7.94 -0.70
N GLU A 401 28.54 7.14 0.35
CA GLU A 401 29.30 5.87 0.33
C GLU A 401 28.47 4.78 1.02
N LEU A 402 28.39 3.63 0.34
CA LEU A 402 28.00 2.31 0.85
C LEU A 402 29.29 1.47 0.86
N VAL A 403 29.55 0.65 1.89
CA VAL A 403 30.02 -0.77 1.82
C VAL A 403 30.13 -1.39 3.24
N ASN A 404 29.69 -2.64 3.31
CA ASN A 404 29.75 -3.75 4.28
C ASN A 404 30.79 -3.85 5.44
N ASP A 405 30.26 -4.46 6.52
CA ASP A 405 30.73 -5.62 7.33
C ASP A 405 31.56 -5.50 8.63
N GLN A 406 30.99 -6.18 9.64
CA GLN A 406 31.52 -6.93 10.80
C GLN A 406 32.09 -6.22 12.05
N ASN A 407 31.23 -6.20 13.08
CA ASN A 407 31.42 -6.72 14.46
C ASN A 407 32.54 -6.14 15.37
N THR A 408 32.17 -5.38 16.41
CA THR A 408 32.27 -5.80 17.83
C THR A 408 31.66 -4.77 18.79
N GLN A 409 31.15 -5.28 19.91
CA GLN A 409 30.28 -4.67 20.92
C GLN A 409 30.91 -3.50 21.71
N THR A 410 30.10 -2.48 22.05
CA THR A 410 29.69 -2.15 23.44
C THR A 410 28.67 -1.00 23.48
N SER A 411 27.44 -1.38 23.80
CA SER A 411 26.48 -0.75 24.74
C SER A 411 26.17 0.75 24.71
N ASN A 412 24.87 1.02 24.43
CA ASN A 412 24.01 2.09 24.96
C ASN A 412 23.99 3.47 24.27
N GLN A 413 23.55 3.51 23.00
CA GLN A 413 22.59 4.51 22.47
C GLN A 413 22.13 4.05 21.07
N THR A 414 20.99 3.38 20.97
CA THR A 414 20.51 2.76 19.71
C THR A 414 20.16 3.79 18.62
N ASP A 415 21.12 4.01 17.72
CA ASP A 415 21.03 3.91 16.25
C ASP A 415 19.83 4.52 15.52
N LEU A 416 19.99 5.75 15.00
CA LEU A 416 19.23 6.26 13.84
C LEU A 416 20.03 7.20 12.88
N ASN A 417 21.36 7.30 13.02
CA ASN A 417 22.14 8.30 12.28
C ASN A 417 22.83 7.77 11.01
N SER A 418 22.04 7.22 10.08
CA SER A 418 22.38 7.15 8.65
C SER A 418 21.27 7.63 7.69
N SER A 419 20.12 8.14 8.21
CA SER A 419 18.91 8.40 7.41
C SER A 419 18.36 9.84 7.45
N ALA A 420 19.11 10.83 7.93
CA ALA A 420 18.60 12.21 8.03
C ALA A 420 18.42 12.87 6.65
N ASN A 421 17.31 13.59 6.46
CA ASN A 421 17.09 14.40 5.27
C ASN A 421 18.08 15.58 5.24
N LYS A 422 18.44 16.11 4.08
CA LYS A 422 19.31 17.29 4.00
C LYS A 422 18.68 18.48 4.72
N THR A 423 19.51 19.34 5.33
CA THR A 423 19.03 20.64 5.79
C THR A 423 18.46 21.40 4.57
N PRO A 424 17.20 21.88 4.61
CA PRO A 424 16.67 22.63 3.49
C PRO A 424 17.40 23.96 3.35
N THR A 425 17.51 24.43 2.11
CA THR A 425 18.08 25.74 1.77
C THR A 425 17.07 26.53 0.94
N VAL A 426 17.32 27.82 0.76
CA VAL A 426 16.52 28.65 -0.15
C VAL A 426 16.93 28.42 -1.61
N ALA A 427 18.18 28.04 -1.85
CA ALA A 427 18.73 27.88 -3.20
C ALA A 427 18.21 26.65 -3.95
N ASP A 428 17.88 25.57 -3.24
CA ASP A 428 17.62 24.25 -3.83
C ASP A 428 16.31 23.62 -3.35
N ILE A 429 15.78 22.70 -4.16
CA ILE A 429 14.69 21.79 -3.80
C ILE A 429 15.31 20.43 -3.46
N ASN A 430 15.12 19.99 -2.23
CA ASN A 430 15.49 18.66 -1.77
C ASN A 430 14.27 17.74 -1.80
N ILE A 431 14.47 16.41 -1.81
CA ILE A 431 13.39 15.42 -1.71
C ILE A 431 13.51 14.70 -0.38
N ALA A 432 12.46 14.73 0.42
CA ALA A 432 12.42 14.01 1.69
C ALA A 432 12.14 12.54 1.42
N LYS A 433 12.70 11.64 2.24
CA LYS A 433 12.33 10.24 2.29
C LYS A 433 12.08 9.86 3.76
N VAL A 434 10.87 9.37 4.03
CA VAL A 434 10.47 8.93 5.37
C VAL A 434 9.92 7.52 5.27
N THR A 435 10.42 6.61 6.11
CA THR A 435 9.86 5.26 6.22
C THR A 435 8.61 5.30 7.09
N LEU A 436 7.50 4.84 6.55
CA LEU A 436 6.25 4.59 7.27
C LEU A 436 6.23 3.14 7.72
N THR A 437 5.85 2.93 8.98
CA THR A 437 5.66 1.60 9.60
C THR A 437 4.25 1.54 10.18
N ASP A 438 3.76 0.32 10.42
CA ASP A 438 2.47 0.10 11.09
C ASP A 438 1.27 0.66 10.30
N LEU A 439 1.33 0.51 8.97
CA LEU A 439 0.20 0.85 8.10
C LEU A 439 -0.98 -0.09 8.37
N ASN A 440 -2.17 0.51 8.48
CA ASN A 440 -3.42 -0.23 8.61
C ASN A 440 -3.74 -0.94 7.29
N PHE A 441 -4.35 -2.11 7.37
CA PHE A 441 -4.98 -2.75 6.22
C PHE A 441 -6.24 -1.96 5.82
N GLY A 442 -6.19 -1.27 4.68
CA GLY A 442 -7.26 -0.36 4.25
C GLY A 442 -6.92 1.11 4.48
N GLN A 443 -7.80 1.85 5.13
CA GLN A 443 -7.68 3.31 5.23
C GLN A 443 -6.56 3.73 6.19
N ASN A 444 -5.76 4.68 5.74
CA ASN A 444 -4.68 5.30 6.50
C ASN A 444 -4.77 6.83 6.37
N THR A 445 -4.30 7.53 7.40
CA THR A 445 -4.21 8.99 7.45
C THR A 445 -2.81 9.42 7.87
N ILE A 446 -2.20 10.34 7.12
CA ILE A 446 -0.98 11.05 7.50
C ILE A 446 -1.34 12.49 7.86
N GLU A 447 -0.91 12.92 9.03
CA GLU A 447 -0.93 14.32 9.45
C GLU A 447 0.49 14.87 9.47
N LEU A 448 0.73 16.01 8.82
CA LEU A 448 1.95 16.79 8.91
C LEU A 448 1.70 18.03 9.77
N SER A 449 2.58 18.30 10.72
CA SER A 449 2.47 19.44 11.63
C SER A 449 3.85 19.90 12.12
N LEU A 450 3.88 21.03 12.82
CA LEU A 450 5.06 21.48 13.54
C LEU A 450 5.11 20.84 14.94
N PRO A 451 6.30 20.43 15.43
CA PRO A 451 6.46 20.16 16.85
C PRO A 451 6.34 21.46 17.66
N GLU A 452 6.12 21.33 18.97
CA GLU A 452 6.01 22.47 19.87
C GLU A 452 7.31 23.32 19.91
N GLY A 453 7.15 24.61 20.22
CA GLY A 453 8.24 25.58 20.34
C GLY A 453 8.41 26.51 19.13
N ASP A 454 9.45 27.34 19.16
CA ASP A 454 9.80 28.29 18.09
C ASP A 454 10.44 27.55 16.90
N LYS A 455 9.58 26.91 16.10
CA LYS A 455 9.96 26.07 14.95
C LYS A 455 9.33 26.58 13.66
N VAL A 456 10.00 26.24 12.56
CA VAL A 456 9.62 26.64 11.21
C VAL A 456 9.51 25.40 10.32
N SER A 457 8.42 25.28 9.57
CA SER A 457 8.28 24.19 8.60
C SER A 457 9.01 24.57 7.32
N PRO A 458 9.69 23.64 6.64
CA PRO A 458 10.07 23.89 5.25
C PRO A 458 8.81 24.09 4.40
N MET A 459 8.97 24.65 3.20
CA MET A 459 7.96 24.50 2.15
C MET A 459 7.84 23.01 1.82
N ILE A 460 6.61 22.53 1.65
CA ILE A 460 6.30 21.12 1.36
C ILE A 460 5.50 21.07 0.07
N GLY A 461 5.95 20.29 -0.93
CA GLY A 461 5.19 20.06 -2.16
C GLY A 461 4.36 18.78 -2.12
N ASN A 462 3.94 18.31 -3.30
CA ASN A 462 3.12 17.11 -3.46
C ASN A 462 3.73 15.90 -2.73
N ILE A 463 2.84 15.07 -2.22
CA ILE A 463 3.19 13.91 -1.40
C ILE A 463 3.14 12.65 -2.26
N TYR A 464 4.12 11.76 -2.10
CA TYR A 464 4.25 10.52 -2.85
C TYR A 464 4.42 9.36 -1.89
N ILE A 465 3.71 8.26 -2.12
CA ILE A 465 3.77 7.06 -1.28
C ILE A 465 4.05 5.85 -2.17
N THR A 466 5.04 5.03 -1.82
CA THR A 466 5.37 3.77 -2.51
C THR A 466 5.73 2.70 -1.50
N SER A 467 5.41 1.44 -1.77
CA SER A 467 5.81 0.32 -0.90
C SER A 467 7.19 -0.25 -1.26
N ASN A 468 7.81 0.25 -2.34
CA ASN A 468 9.09 -0.23 -2.85
C ASN A 468 10.05 0.94 -3.07
N ASP A 469 11.19 0.92 -2.37
CA ASP A 469 12.17 2.00 -2.42
C ASP A 469 12.92 2.09 -3.76
N GLN A 470 12.85 1.05 -4.59
CA GLN A 470 13.38 1.05 -5.96
C GLN A 470 12.59 1.96 -6.90
N ASN A 471 11.45 2.50 -6.47
CA ASN A 471 10.68 3.49 -7.24
C ASN A 471 11.16 4.93 -7.01
N ASN A 472 12.25 5.16 -6.27
CA ASN A 472 12.81 6.48 -6.01
C ASN A 472 12.99 7.31 -7.30
N ASP A 473 13.59 6.72 -8.35
CA ASP A 473 13.84 7.45 -9.60
C ASP A 473 12.53 7.86 -10.28
N LYS A 474 11.49 7.00 -10.24
CA LYS A 474 10.16 7.33 -10.79
C LYS A 474 9.50 8.46 -10.02
N VAL A 475 9.64 8.47 -8.69
CA VAL A 475 9.13 9.55 -7.84
C VAL A 475 9.85 10.86 -8.18
N TYR A 476 11.18 10.82 -8.34
CA TYR A 476 11.99 12.00 -8.66
C TYR A 476 11.66 12.52 -10.05
N ASP A 477 11.46 11.61 -10.99
CA ASP A 477 11.03 11.93 -12.35
C ASP A 477 9.69 12.65 -12.34
N ASP A 478 8.67 12.17 -11.62
CA ASP A 478 7.39 12.88 -11.54
C ASP A 478 7.50 14.23 -10.83
N ILE A 479 8.25 14.31 -9.72
CA ILE A 479 8.46 15.57 -8.99
C ILE A 479 9.09 16.62 -9.91
N PHE A 480 10.06 16.26 -10.73
CA PHE A 480 10.77 17.22 -11.58
C PHE A 480 10.28 17.24 -13.03
N GLY A 481 9.18 16.55 -13.34
CA GLY A 481 8.61 16.48 -14.68
C GLY A 481 9.54 15.81 -15.70
N ASN A 482 10.43 14.93 -15.26
CA ASN A 482 11.38 14.25 -16.12
C ASN A 482 10.72 13.06 -16.81
N THR A 483 11.01 12.87 -18.09
CA THR A 483 10.68 11.66 -18.85
C THR A 483 11.96 11.11 -19.43
N GLN A 484 12.32 9.90 -19.00
CA GLN A 484 13.51 9.22 -19.49
C GLN A 484 13.17 8.37 -20.73
N LYS A 485 14.00 8.45 -21.75
CA LYS A 485 13.94 7.60 -22.96
C LYS A 485 15.32 7.04 -23.26
N THR A 486 15.37 5.81 -23.74
CA THR A 486 16.59 5.25 -24.34
C THR A 486 16.41 5.24 -25.84
N ILE A 487 17.27 5.96 -26.55
CA ILE A 487 17.29 6.05 -28.02
C ILE A 487 18.70 5.66 -28.45
N ASP A 488 18.86 4.61 -29.25
CA ASP A 488 20.16 4.14 -29.76
C ASP A 488 21.22 3.96 -28.66
N ASN A 489 20.85 3.30 -27.56
CA ASN A 489 21.69 3.10 -26.35
C ASN A 489 22.12 4.39 -25.63
N LYS A 490 21.58 5.55 -26.01
CA LYS A 490 21.77 6.82 -25.30
C LYS A 490 20.57 7.13 -24.43
N LYS A 491 20.82 7.49 -23.18
CA LYS A 491 19.79 7.99 -22.28
C LYS A 491 19.51 9.45 -22.60
N SER A 492 18.25 9.77 -22.85
CA SER A 492 17.73 11.13 -23.03
C SER A 492 16.73 11.42 -21.92
N VAL A 493 16.78 12.63 -21.37
CA VAL A 493 15.83 13.10 -20.37
C VAL A 493 15.15 14.35 -20.92
N THR A 494 13.84 14.29 -21.07
CA THR A 494 13.01 15.46 -21.37
C THR A 494 12.43 16.00 -20.07
N VAL A 495 12.39 17.32 -19.91
CA VAL A 495 11.81 17.97 -18.72
C VAL A 495 10.56 18.74 -19.11
N ASP A 496 9.42 18.34 -18.57
CA ASP A 496 8.19 19.10 -18.62
C ASP A 496 8.23 20.21 -17.57
N LEU A 497 8.48 21.43 -18.04
CA LEU A 497 8.60 22.61 -17.19
C LEU A 497 7.26 23.11 -16.64
N LEU A 498 6.13 22.63 -17.19
CA LEU A 498 4.79 22.98 -16.73
C LEU A 498 4.36 22.16 -15.51
N THR A 499 4.75 20.88 -15.46
CA THR A 499 4.38 19.95 -14.39
C THR A 499 5.52 19.66 -13.41
N GLY A 500 6.78 19.92 -13.79
CA GLY A 500 7.94 19.75 -12.92
C GLY A 500 8.13 20.88 -11.91
N TYR A 501 8.58 20.54 -10.70
CA TYR A 501 9.01 21.50 -9.70
C TYR A 501 10.29 22.23 -10.15
N SER A 502 10.31 23.55 -10.00
CA SER A 502 11.40 24.42 -10.48
C SER A 502 11.49 25.69 -9.64
N LEU A 503 12.63 26.39 -9.75
CA LEU A 503 12.86 27.67 -9.06
C LEU A 503 13.09 28.80 -10.05
N VAL A 504 12.70 30.01 -9.64
CA VAL A 504 13.02 31.24 -10.36
C VAL A 504 13.72 32.24 -9.43
N SER A 505 14.62 33.05 -9.97
CA SER A 505 15.29 34.13 -9.22
C SER A 505 14.41 35.36 -8.98
N GLY A 506 13.17 35.37 -9.47
CA GLY A 506 12.26 36.49 -9.29
C GLY A 506 10.87 36.27 -9.85
N TRP A 507 9.89 36.94 -9.25
CA TRP A 507 8.45 36.84 -9.57
C TRP A 507 8.09 37.33 -10.96
N SER A 508 8.97 38.08 -11.64
CA SER A 508 8.72 38.56 -12.99
C SER A 508 8.72 37.45 -14.04
N THR A 509 9.31 36.29 -13.72
CA THR A 509 9.28 35.12 -14.60
C THR A 509 7.88 34.55 -14.59
N TYR A 510 7.30 34.34 -15.77
CA TYR A 510 5.94 33.83 -15.89
C TYR A 510 5.87 32.60 -16.82
N VAL A 511 4.78 31.83 -16.67
CA VAL A 511 4.41 30.73 -17.57
C VAL A 511 3.18 31.17 -18.33
N GLY A 512 3.30 31.31 -19.65
CA GLY A 512 2.20 31.76 -20.49
C GLY A 512 2.00 30.88 -21.70
N GLN A 513 0.76 30.54 -21.99
CA GLN A 513 0.35 29.97 -23.25
C GLN A 513 0.75 30.93 -24.38
N PHE A 514 1.47 30.40 -25.34
CA PHE A 514 1.99 31.14 -26.45
C PHE A 514 1.37 30.60 -27.74
N LYS A 515 0.14 31.07 -28.02
CA LYS A 515 -0.58 30.74 -29.25
C LYS A 515 0.06 31.46 -30.43
N LYS A 516 -0.10 30.87 -31.61
CA LYS A 516 0.39 31.35 -32.90
C LYS A 516 1.88 31.16 -33.19
N VAL A 517 2.50 30.17 -32.56
CA VAL A 517 3.80 29.66 -32.97
C VAL A 517 3.65 28.36 -33.71
N SER A 518 4.34 28.25 -34.83
CA SER A 518 4.50 27.01 -35.57
C SER A 518 5.78 26.30 -35.13
N THR A 519 5.65 25.05 -34.69
CA THR A 519 6.79 24.16 -34.44
C THR A 519 7.26 23.43 -35.71
N THR A 520 6.44 23.43 -36.77
CA THR A 520 6.66 22.66 -38.02
C THR A 520 6.66 23.52 -39.29
N GLY A 521 6.48 24.84 -39.17
CA GLY A 521 6.29 25.76 -40.30
C GLY A 521 4.86 25.84 -40.85
N GLN A 522 3.91 25.05 -40.33
CA GLN A 522 2.48 25.12 -40.67
C GLN A 522 1.74 26.28 -39.99
N SER A 523 0.54 26.61 -40.48
CA SER A 523 -0.23 27.76 -40.01
C SER A 523 -0.50 27.69 -38.49
N PRO A 524 -0.25 28.77 -37.73
CA PRO A 524 -0.29 28.83 -36.27
C PRO A 524 -1.59 28.41 -35.54
N PHE A 525 -2.63 28.05 -36.29
CA PHE A 525 -3.98 27.76 -35.79
C PHE A 525 -4.31 26.25 -35.71
N GLU A 526 -3.42 25.38 -36.18
CA GLU A 526 -3.65 23.92 -36.29
C GLU A 526 -2.95 23.09 -35.20
N GLU A 527 -2.21 23.68 -34.25
CA GLU A 527 -1.55 22.92 -33.18
C GLU A 527 -2.55 22.53 -32.07
N THR A 528 -2.84 21.23 -31.95
CA THR A 528 -3.67 20.64 -30.89
C THR A 528 -3.02 20.73 -29.49
N ASN A 529 -1.70 20.92 -29.42
CA ASN A 529 -0.94 21.10 -28.19
C ASN A 529 -0.34 22.51 -28.13
N PRO A 530 -0.78 23.38 -27.21
CA PRO A 530 -0.26 24.74 -27.12
C PRO A 530 1.18 24.77 -26.60
N ASN A 531 2.02 25.64 -27.19
CA ASN A 531 3.34 25.96 -26.66
C ASN A 531 3.26 26.88 -25.44
N TYR A 532 4.23 26.74 -24.52
CA TYR A 532 4.35 27.58 -23.33
C TYR A 532 5.64 28.37 -23.35
N LEU A 533 5.54 29.68 -23.15
CA LEU A 533 6.68 30.52 -22.86
C LEU A 533 6.94 30.51 -21.35
N ILE A 534 8.16 30.13 -20.99
CA ILE A 534 8.70 30.30 -19.64
C ILE A 534 9.79 31.34 -19.73
N GLY A 535 9.55 32.48 -19.10
CA GLY A 535 10.45 33.62 -19.21
C GLY A 535 9.69 34.91 -19.08
N PHE A 536 10.06 35.89 -19.89
CA PHE A 536 9.56 37.24 -19.73
C PHE A 536 9.40 37.96 -21.06
N ILE A 537 8.24 38.58 -21.26
CA ILE A 537 7.94 39.48 -22.38
C ILE A 537 8.00 40.92 -21.85
N GLY A 538 9.06 41.67 -22.22
CA GLY A 538 9.16 43.16 -22.19
C GLY A 538 9.77 43.87 -20.96
N GLY A 539 10.96 44.50 -21.07
CA GLY A 539 11.46 45.59 -20.17
C GLY A 539 12.10 45.25 -18.80
N SER A 540 12.61 46.26 -18.08
CA SER A 540 13.07 46.15 -16.68
C SER A 540 12.00 46.56 -15.66
N ASN A 541 10.82 46.93 -16.15
CA ASN A 541 9.72 47.46 -15.34
C ASN A 541 8.83 46.35 -14.79
N GLN A 542 8.03 46.70 -13.77
CA GLN A 542 7.02 45.80 -13.21
C GLN A 542 6.03 45.36 -14.30
N ARG A 543 5.71 44.06 -14.33
CA ARG A 543 4.60 43.55 -15.16
C ARG A 543 3.30 44.07 -14.56
N LEU A 544 2.66 45.01 -15.25
CA LEU A 544 1.30 45.44 -14.97
C LEU A 544 0.36 44.56 -15.79
N ALA A 545 -0.61 43.93 -15.15
CA ALA A 545 -1.71 43.26 -15.83
C ALA A 545 -2.99 44.06 -15.59
N ASN A 546 -3.85 44.14 -16.61
CA ASN A 546 -5.16 44.76 -16.49
C ASN A 546 -5.95 43.97 -15.42
N ASN A 547 -6.53 44.66 -14.44
CA ASN A 547 -7.38 44.10 -13.37
C ASN A 547 -6.68 43.35 -12.21
N VAL A 548 -5.40 43.62 -11.92
CA VAL A 548 -4.77 43.15 -10.67
C VAL A 548 -4.32 44.34 -9.80
N SER A 549 -4.92 44.47 -8.62
CA SER A 549 -4.65 45.58 -7.67
C SER A 549 -3.49 45.31 -6.71
N THR A 550 -2.74 44.21 -6.85
CA THR A 550 -1.78 43.77 -5.84
C THR A 550 -0.37 44.37 -6.02
N PRO A 551 0.16 45.09 -5.01
CA PRO A 551 1.52 45.62 -5.03
C PRO A 551 2.48 44.47 -4.71
N VAL A 552 3.33 44.11 -5.66
CA VAL A 552 4.32 43.02 -5.56
C VAL A 552 5.16 43.13 -4.27
N ARG A 553 5.30 42.03 -3.51
CA ARG A 553 6.17 41.98 -2.31
C ARG A 553 7.03 40.71 -2.24
N ASN A 554 7.94 40.59 -3.23
CA ASN A 554 9.29 39.97 -3.20
C ASN A 554 9.40 38.51 -3.74
N PRO A 555 10.57 38.09 -4.30
CA PRO A 555 11.81 38.82 -4.62
C PRO A 555 11.83 39.43 -6.04
N SER A 556 12.17 40.72 -6.15
CA SER A 556 12.38 41.40 -7.44
C SER A 556 13.87 41.44 -7.79
N THR A 557 14.28 40.68 -8.79
CA THR A 557 15.57 40.89 -9.45
C THR A 557 15.37 41.88 -10.60
N ARG A 558 15.68 43.17 -10.36
CA ARG A 558 15.75 44.20 -11.42
C ARG A 558 17.01 44.08 -12.29
N ALA A 559 17.91 43.16 -11.94
CA ALA A 559 19.12 42.88 -12.69
C ALA A 559 18.80 42.30 -14.08
N ALA A 560 19.69 42.53 -15.04
CA ALA A 560 19.56 42.01 -16.39
C ALA A 560 19.55 40.46 -16.44
N THR A 561 20.19 39.81 -15.47
CA THR A 561 20.28 38.36 -15.32
C THR A 561 19.08 37.80 -14.56
N ARG A 562 18.44 36.78 -15.13
CA ARG A 562 17.33 36.04 -14.53
C ARG A 562 17.66 34.56 -14.61
N THR A 563 17.48 33.84 -13.51
CA THR A 563 17.79 32.42 -13.42
C THR A 563 16.50 31.61 -13.29
N PHE A 564 16.38 30.60 -14.14
CA PHE A 564 15.39 29.54 -14.03
C PHE A 564 16.13 28.24 -13.75
N THR A 565 15.87 27.63 -12.59
CA THR A 565 16.49 26.37 -12.17
C THR A 565 15.50 25.23 -12.37
N LEU A 566 15.87 24.29 -13.22
CA LEU A 566 15.21 23.00 -13.40
C LEU A 566 16.09 21.89 -12.81
N TYR A 567 15.47 20.73 -12.58
CA TYR A 567 16.14 19.56 -12.03
C TYR A 567 16.00 18.42 -13.03
N VAL A 568 17.11 17.69 -13.23
CA VAL A 568 17.20 16.61 -14.21
C VAL A 568 17.74 15.37 -13.52
N ASN A 569 17.02 14.26 -13.67
CA ASN A 569 17.44 12.95 -13.25
C ASN A 569 18.43 12.37 -14.27
N ALA A 570 19.64 12.92 -14.25
CA ALA A 570 20.77 12.51 -15.06
C ALA A 570 21.97 12.21 -14.17
N PRO A 571 22.95 11.41 -14.66
CA PRO A 571 24.18 11.17 -13.91
C PRO A 571 24.86 12.47 -13.46
N LYS A 572 25.51 12.48 -12.29
CA LYS A 572 26.19 13.70 -11.83
C LYS A 572 27.42 14.05 -12.67
N ALA A 573 28.10 13.05 -13.20
CA ALA A 573 29.25 13.18 -14.08
C ALA A 573 28.88 12.63 -15.45
N GLY A 574 29.27 13.35 -16.50
CA GLY A 574 28.94 12.96 -17.86
C GLY A 574 29.16 14.09 -18.83
N ASP A 575 29.16 13.71 -20.10
CA ASP A 575 29.25 14.60 -21.24
C ASP A 575 27.83 14.84 -21.76
N TYR A 576 27.28 16.01 -21.47
CA TYR A 576 25.89 16.31 -21.81
C TYR A 576 25.76 17.07 -23.12
N HIS A 577 24.87 16.56 -23.97
CA HIS A 577 24.31 17.27 -25.10
C HIS A 577 23.02 17.95 -24.67
N ILE A 578 22.88 19.24 -24.98
CA ILE A 578 21.70 20.03 -24.58
C ILE A 578 21.14 20.74 -25.81
N SER A 579 19.84 20.59 -26.00
CA SER A 579 19.09 21.24 -27.05
C SER A 579 17.77 21.77 -26.51
N GLY A 580 17.15 22.69 -27.25
CA GLY A 580 15.88 23.26 -26.89
C GLY A 580 15.41 24.33 -27.85
N SER A 581 14.20 24.83 -27.59
CA SER A 581 13.58 25.91 -28.35
C SER A 581 13.64 27.21 -27.58
N TYR A 582 13.79 28.32 -28.29
CA TYR A 582 13.78 29.66 -27.72
C TYR A 582 13.00 30.62 -28.61
N LEU A 583 12.53 31.71 -28.01
CA LEU A 583 12.01 32.84 -28.73
C LEU A 583 12.70 34.11 -28.22
N PHE A 584 13.33 34.84 -29.13
CA PHE A 584 13.94 36.11 -28.84
C PHE A 584 13.62 37.11 -29.96
N SER A 585 12.97 38.20 -29.60
CA SER A 585 12.69 39.33 -30.49
C SER A 585 13.20 40.62 -29.87
N SER A 586 13.75 41.50 -30.72
CA SER A 586 14.27 42.80 -30.33
C SER A 586 14.06 43.79 -31.48
N ASN A 587 13.76 45.04 -31.11
CA ASN A 587 13.67 46.17 -32.05
C ASN A 587 15.05 46.59 -32.58
N GLN A 588 16.13 46.08 -31.98
CA GLN A 588 17.52 46.28 -32.42
C GLN A 588 18.11 44.97 -32.92
N ASN A 589 19.18 45.02 -33.73
CA ASN A 589 20.01 43.87 -34.10
C ASN A 589 20.85 43.37 -32.90
N ALA A 590 20.20 43.15 -31.77
CA ALA A 590 20.81 42.67 -30.55
C ALA A 590 20.88 41.13 -30.58
N GLN A 591 21.93 40.59 -29.96
CA GLN A 591 22.02 39.18 -29.59
C GLN A 591 21.76 39.05 -28.10
N ARG A 592 21.19 37.92 -27.66
CA ARG A 592 21.11 37.59 -26.23
C ARG A 592 21.91 36.32 -25.95
N GLY A 593 22.54 36.30 -24.78
CA GLY A 593 23.17 35.10 -24.25
C GLY A 593 22.17 34.28 -23.43
N LEU A 594 22.01 33.01 -23.78
CA LEU A 594 21.40 32.00 -22.92
C LEU A 594 22.54 31.23 -22.25
N LYS A 595 22.74 31.46 -20.95
CA LYS A 595 23.71 30.70 -20.16
C LYS A 595 23.03 29.49 -19.55
N LEU A 596 23.53 28.30 -19.88
CA LEU A 596 23.18 27.05 -19.23
C LEU A 596 24.31 26.69 -18.27
N SER A 597 24.00 26.35 -17.02
CA SER A 597 25.02 26.04 -16.03
C SER A 597 24.53 25.03 -15.01
N ILE A 598 25.39 24.08 -14.65
CA ILE A 598 25.19 23.18 -13.50
C ILE A 598 25.84 23.80 -12.25
N ASN A 599 26.89 24.60 -12.44
CA ASN A 599 27.52 25.46 -11.45
C ASN A 599 28.34 26.54 -12.17
N ASN A 600 29.05 27.39 -11.43
CA ASN A 600 29.84 28.49 -12.02
C ASN A 600 30.94 27.99 -12.97
N ASP A 601 31.55 26.85 -12.65
CA ASP A 601 32.68 26.28 -13.39
C ASP A 601 32.25 25.47 -14.62
N ASN A 602 31.00 24.98 -14.61
CA ASN A 602 30.43 24.15 -15.66
C ASN A 602 29.24 24.87 -16.27
N SER A 603 29.57 25.80 -17.16
CA SER A 603 28.59 26.59 -17.89
C SER A 603 28.90 26.70 -19.38
N VAL A 604 27.84 26.82 -20.16
CA VAL A 604 27.86 27.04 -21.60
C VAL A 604 27.08 28.32 -21.87
N LEU A 605 27.68 29.24 -22.60
CA LEU A 605 27.02 30.42 -23.12
C LEU A 605 26.59 30.16 -24.57
N LEU A 606 25.29 30.21 -24.81
CA LEU A 606 24.71 30.10 -26.15
C LEU A 606 24.31 31.48 -26.64
N THR A 607 24.79 31.88 -27.81
CA THR A 607 24.33 33.11 -28.46
C THR A 607 23.09 32.79 -29.26
N VAL A 608 21.93 33.30 -28.81
CA VAL A 608 20.66 33.14 -29.52
C VAL A 608 20.39 34.34 -30.42
N LYS A 609 20.00 34.08 -31.67
CA LYS A 609 19.73 35.11 -32.68
C LYS A 609 18.29 35.58 -32.59
N LYS A 610 18.06 36.85 -32.91
CA LYS A 610 16.72 37.39 -33.09
C LYS A 610 15.93 36.55 -34.10
N GLN A 611 14.70 36.21 -33.76
CA GLN A 611 13.71 35.67 -34.70
C GLN A 611 13.01 36.81 -35.44
N ALA A 612 12.80 36.63 -36.75
CA ALA A 612 12.22 37.67 -37.62
C ALA A 612 10.76 37.99 -37.25
N ASN A 613 10.02 37.01 -36.73
CA ASN A 613 8.65 37.15 -36.27
C ASN A 613 8.42 36.33 -34.98
N TRP A 614 7.26 36.51 -34.35
CA TRP A 614 6.86 35.83 -33.13
C TRP A 614 6.21 34.45 -33.38
N ASN A 615 6.18 33.99 -34.64
CA ASN A 615 5.48 32.77 -35.04
C ASN A 615 6.44 31.59 -35.31
N THR A 616 7.76 31.82 -35.25
CA THR A 616 8.79 30.81 -35.53
C THR A 616 9.71 30.66 -34.32
N LEU A 617 9.89 29.43 -33.82
CA LEU A 617 10.85 29.15 -32.76
C LEU A 617 12.27 29.10 -33.31
N GLY A 618 13.19 29.72 -32.58
CA GLY A 618 14.60 29.41 -32.73
C GLY A 618 14.91 28.09 -32.02
N HIS A 619 15.86 27.34 -32.55
CA HIS A 619 16.40 26.16 -31.88
C HIS A 619 17.86 26.37 -31.55
N PHE A 620 18.27 25.89 -30.38
CA PHE A 620 19.67 25.77 -30.04
C PHE A 620 20.02 24.30 -29.86
N GLU A 621 21.21 23.95 -30.31
CA GLU A 621 21.81 22.66 -30.12
C GLU A 621 23.27 22.88 -29.75
N HIS A 622 23.71 22.38 -28.60
CA HIS A 622 25.10 22.48 -28.20
C HIS A 622 25.84 21.17 -28.45
N LEU A 623 26.64 21.16 -29.51
CA LEU A 623 27.47 20.02 -29.92
C LEU A 623 28.77 19.87 -29.12
N ARG A 624 29.11 20.81 -28.22
CA ARG A 624 30.25 20.69 -27.31
C ARG A 624 29.81 20.26 -25.92
N ILE A 625 30.59 19.36 -25.38
CA ILE A 625 30.37 18.65 -24.14
C ILE A 625 30.34 19.61 -22.93
N MET A 626 29.23 19.66 -22.18
CA MET A 626 29.31 20.07 -20.76
C MET A 626 29.95 18.93 -19.98
N LYS A 627 31.18 19.13 -19.47
CA LYS A 627 31.84 18.16 -18.60
C LYS A 627 31.46 18.43 -17.16
N ALA A 628 30.57 17.65 -16.57
CA ALA A 628 30.48 17.65 -15.11
C ALA A 628 31.66 16.85 -14.54
N LYS A 629 32.78 17.52 -14.22
CA LYS A 629 33.93 16.89 -13.55
C LYS A 629 33.77 16.95 -12.03
N VAL A 630 33.74 15.79 -11.38
CA VAL A 630 34.15 15.69 -9.97
C VAL A 630 35.66 15.44 -9.97
N MET A 631 36.44 16.42 -9.53
CA MET A 631 37.88 16.25 -9.37
C MET A 631 38.13 15.46 -8.08
N ILE A 632 38.39 14.16 -8.18
CA ILE A 632 38.91 13.39 -7.04
C ILE A 632 40.37 13.80 -6.84
N VAL A 633 40.61 14.78 -5.97
CA VAL A 633 41.97 15.09 -5.51
C VAL A 633 42.38 13.99 -4.54
N ARG A 634 43.11 12.97 -5.04
CA ARG A 634 43.88 12.08 -4.16
C ARG A 634 45.05 12.90 -3.63
N SER A 635 44.99 13.37 -2.39
CA SER A 635 46.17 13.87 -1.70
C SER A 635 47.11 12.68 -1.47
N LYS A 636 48.18 12.59 -2.26
CA LYS A 636 49.34 11.78 -1.91
C LYS A 636 49.87 12.32 -0.58
N GLN A 637 49.68 11.55 0.48
CA GLN A 637 50.41 11.72 1.72
C GLN A 637 51.85 11.28 1.43
N THR A 638 52.73 12.25 1.18
CA THR A 638 54.17 12.02 1.19
C THR A 638 54.57 11.74 2.62
N ALA A 639 54.75 10.47 2.96
CA ALA A 639 55.50 10.06 4.14
C ALA A 639 56.94 10.57 3.97
N LYS A 640 57.29 11.66 4.66
CA LYS A 640 58.68 11.96 4.97
C LYS A 640 59.12 10.97 6.03
N LYS A 641 60.10 10.13 5.70
CA LYS A 641 60.94 9.44 6.67
C LYS A 641 61.69 10.50 7.49
N CYS A 642 61.47 10.51 8.79
CA CYS A 642 62.49 10.51 9.85
C CYS A 642 61.91 9.70 10.99
#